data_AF-A0A455H354-F1
#
_entry.id   AF-A0A455H354-F1
#
_cell.length_a   1.000
_cell.length_b   1.000
_cell.length_c   1.000
_cell.angle_alpha   90.00
_cell.angle_beta   90.00
_cell.angle_gamma   90.00
#
_symmetry.space_group_name_H-M   'P 1'
#
loop_
_entity.id
_entity.type
_entity.pdbx_description
1 polymer ?
#
loop_
_entity_poly.entity_id
_entity_poly.type
_entity_poly.pdbx_seq_one_letter_code
_entity_poly.pdbx_strand_id
1 'polypeptide(L)'
;MEHFIRIAFWIVTLSGCLLSLPIPENNIPLLRKHVKCPAEATFYTPSNVNEQCLTAALVCCEKELQTVANECNDTQNGTFIHLAQEYLTEVIENLEKKNGNVSITSTECACENWTENPFDVFLNKAESVLQQVYAAYSTSA
;
A
#
# COMPACT_ATOMS: atom_id res chain seq x y z
N MET A 1 -22.32 34.21 -30.98
CA MET A 1 -22.35 32.85 -30.39
C MET A 1 -21.03 32.08 -30.54
N GLU A 2 -20.04 32.60 -31.26
CA GLU A 2 -18.77 31.88 -31.50
C GLU A 2 -17.75 31.99 -30.36
N HIS A 3 -17.85 33.05 -29.53
CA HIS A 3 -16.93 33.27 -28.40
C HIS A 3 -17.21 32.36 -27.20
N PHE A 4 -18.48 32.00 -26.94
CA PHE A 4 -18.87 31.11 -25.85
C PHE A 4 -18.49 29.65 -26.11
N ILE A 5 -18.53 29.21 -27.38
CA ILE A 5 -18.16 27.85 -27.79
C ILE A 5 -16.66 27.61 -27.62
N ARG A 6 -15.83 28.63 -27.87
CA ARG A 6 -14.37 28.52 -27.68
C ARG A 6 -13.99 28.41 -26.20
N ILE A 7 -14.64 29.13 -25.28
CA ILE A 7 -14.32 29.10 -23.84
C ILE A 7 -14.75 27.75 -23.22
N ALA A 8 -15.89 27.19 -23.63
CA ALA A 8 -16.33 25.87 -23.15
C ALA A 8 -15.36 24.75 -23.56
N PHE A 9 -14.73 24.86 -24.73
CA PHE A 9 -13.73 23.88 -25.20
C PHE A 9 -12.45 23.86 -24.35
N TRP A 10 -12.06 24.99 -23.75
CA TRP A 10 -10.90 25.05 -22.83
C TRP A 10 -11.22 24.46 -21.45
N ILE A 11 -12.46 24.63 -20.96
CA ILE A 11 -12.86 24.10 -19.64
C ILE A 11 -13.00 22.57 -19.68
N VAL A 12 -13.49 22.01 -20.78
CA VAL A 12 -13.68 20.54 -20.90
C VAL A 12 -12.34 19.80 -21.09
N THR A 13 -11.34 20.44 -21.71
CA THR A 13 -10.02 19.81 -21.92
C THR A 13 -9.08 19.90 -20.72
N LEU A 14 -9.26 20.88 -19.82
CA LEU A 14 -8.48 21.02 -18.58
C LEU A 14 -9.03 20.24 -17.39
N SER A 15 -10.29 19.81 -17.42
CA SER A 15 -10.94 19.13 -16.29
C SER A 15 -10.73 17.62 -16.26
N GLY A 16 -9.97 17.05 -17.21
CA GLY A 16 -9.75 15.60 -17.35
C GLY A 16 -8.61 15.01 -16.51
N CYS A 17 -7.76 15.82 -15.86
CA CYS A 17 -6.52 15.35 -15.22
C CYS A 17 -6.48 15.49 -13.69
N LEU A 18 -7.61 15.64 -13.01
CA LEU A 18 -7.67 15.70 -11.54
C LEU A 18 -8.47 14.54 -10.92
N LEU A 19 -8.39 13.34 -11.52
CA LEU A 19 -8.65 12.12 -10.75
C LEU A 19 -7.38 11.80 -9.95
N SER A 20 -7.07 12.63 -8.96
CA SER A 20 -6.22 12.17 -7.86
C SER A 20 -6.93 10.94 -7.27
N LEU A 21 -6.35 9.75 -7.42
CA LEU A 21 -6.83 8.57 -6.71
C LEU A 21 -7.02 8.97 -5.25
N PRO A 22 -8.21 8.78 -4.66
CA PRO A 22 -8.39 9.01 -3.24
C PRO A 22 -7.37 8.11 -2.53
N ILE A 23 -6.38 8.73 -1.90
CA ILE A 23 -5.41 7.97 -1.10
C ILE A 23 -6.13 7.68 0.22
N PRO A 24 -6.39 6.40 0.54
CA PRO A 24 -7.03 6.07 1.80
C PRO A 24 -6.16 6.49 2.99
N GLU A 25 -6.80 6.73 4.13
CA GLU A 25 -6.10 7.13 5.35
C GLU A 25 -5.13 6.02 5.79
N ASN A 26 -3.85 6.37 5.97
CA ASN A 26 -2.82 5.40 6.34
C ASN A 26 -2.95 4.99 7.82
N ASN A 27 -3.42 3.76 8.05
CA ASN A 27 -3.62 3.19 9.37
C ASN A 27 -2.41 2.42 9.92
N ILE A 28 -1.34 2.21 9.14
CA ILE A 28 -0.13 1.50 9.58
C ILE A 28 0.48 2.08 10.87
N PRO A 29 0.58 3.41 11.06
CA PRO A 29 1.16 3.99 12.28
C PRO A 29 0.40 3.63 13.56
N LEU A 30 -0.89 3.29 13.47
CA LEU A 30 -1.70 2.89 14.63
C LEU A 30 -1.19 1.58 15.25
N LEU A 31 -0.62 0.70 14.43
CA LEU A 31 -0.12 -0.60 14.85
C LEU A 31 1.01 -0.47 15.89
N ARG A 32 1.90 0.51 15.77
CA ARG A 32 3.00 0.75 16.73
C ARG A 32 2.49 1.01 18.15
N LYS A 33 1.38 1.74 18.24
CA LYS A 33 0.80 2.18 19.50
C LYS A 33 -0.05 1.07 20.14
N HIS A 34 -0.76 0.30 19.31
CA HIS A 34 -1.85 -0.55 19.77
C HIS A 34 -1.63 -2.06 19.60
N VAL A 35 -0.59 -2.47 18.87
CA VAL A 35 -0.22 -3.88 18.69
C VAL A 35 1.09 -4.17 19.40
N LYS A 36 1.11 -5.28 20.14
CA LYS A 36 2.29 -5.79 20.86
C LYS A 36 2.53 -7.23 20.46
N CYS A 37 3.71 -7.48 19.89
CA CYS A 37 4.13 -8.81 19.49
C CYS A 37 5.09 -9.43 20.52
N PRO A 38 5.15 -10.76 20.62
CA PRO A 38 6.23 -11.47 21.29
C PRO A 38 7.60 -11.06 20.73
N ALA A 39 8.67 -11.19 21.52
CA ALA A 39 10.00 -10.74 21.13
C ALA A 39 10.62 -11.57 20.01
N GLU A 40 10.20 -12.82 19.90
CA GLU A 40 10.59 -13.81 18.91
C GLU A 40 9.77 -13.74 17.61
N ALA A 41 8.69 -12.96 17.58
CA ALA A 41 7.83 -12.86 16.40
C ALA A 41 8.57 -12.14 15.26
N THR A 42 8.62 -12.79 14.10
CA THR A 42 9.30 -12.30 12.90
C THR A 42 8.37 -12.40 11.69
N PHE A 43 8.48 -11.42 10.79
CA PHE A 43 7.56 -11.26 9.66
C PHE A 43 8.34 -11.02 8.38
N TYR A 44 7.91 -11.64 7.28
CA TYR A 44 8.52 -11.42 5.97
C TYR A 44 8.48 -9.92 5.62
N THR A 45 9.67 -9.34 5.44
CA THR A 45 9.78 -7.87 5.38
C THR A 45 10.36 -7.43 4.05
N PRO A 46 9.53 -6.89 3.14
CA PRO A 46 9.99 -6.39 1.85
C PRO A 46 11.09 -5.34 2.02
N SER A 47 12.20 -5.54 1.32
CA SER A 47 13.35 -4.63 1.34
C SER A 47 13.99 -4.53 -0.04
N ASN A 48 14.56 -3.36 -0.34
CA ASN A 48 15.14 -3.05 -1.65
C ASN A 48 14.18 -3.40 -2.82
N VAL A 49 12.90 -3.06 -2.64
CA VAL A 49 11.82 -3.41 -3.56
C VAL A 49 12.03 -2.69 -4.90
N ASN A 50 12.11 -3.46 -5.98
CA ASN A 50 12.12 -2.91 -7.34
C ASN A 50 10.70 -2.47 -7.74
N GLU A 51 10.56 -1.53 -8.67
CA GLU A 51 9.26 -1.02 -9.17
C GLU A 51 8.32 -2.15 -9.61
N GLN A 52 8.87 -3.17 -10.31
CA GLN A 52 8.10 -4.34 -10.73
C GLN A 52 7.57 -5.20 -9.58
N CYS A 53 8.15 -5.11 -8.38
CA CYS A 53 7.73 -5.87 -7.20
C CYS A 53 6.85 -5.05 -6.24
N LEU A 54 6.51 -3.79 -6.52
CA LEU A 54 5.78 -2.93 -5.57
C LEU A 54 4.43 -3.53 -5.15
N THR A 55 3.63 -4.03 -6.11
CA THR A 55 2.34 -4.67 -5.81
C THR A 55 2.55 -5.94 -4.97
N ALA A 56 3.50 -6.80 -5.37
CA ALA A 56 3.80 -8.04 -4.63
C ALA A 56 4.32 -7.76 -3.21
N ALA A 57 5.10 -6.70 -3.01
CA ALA A 57 5.58 -6.28 -1.70
C ALA A 57 4.43 -5.82 -0.80
N LEU A 58 3.44 -5.09 -1.32
CA LEU A 58 2.26 -4.72 -0.56
C LEU A 58 1.36 -5.92 -0.23
N VAL A 59 1.17 -6.85 -1.18
CA VAL A 59 0.46 -8.12 -0.91
C VAL A 59 1.17 -8.92 0.18
N CYS A 60 2.51 -8.95 0.17
CA CYS A 60 3.28 -9.56 1.25
C CYS A 60 3.04 -8.86 2.59
N CYS A 61 3.04 -7.51 2.64
CA CYS A 61 2.72 -6.77 3.86
C CYS A 61 1.30 -7.10 4.37
N GLU A 62 0.30 -7.18 3.49
CA GLU A 62 -1.09 -7.49 3.84
C GLU A 62 -1.24 -8.93 4.36
N LYS A 63 -0.56 -9.89 3.72
CA LYS A 63 -0.46 -11.28 4.19
C LYS A 63 0.20 -11.37 5.56
N GLU A 64 1.33 -10.69 5.77
CA GLU A 64 2.03 -10.70 7.06
C GLU A 64 1.22 -10.03 8.17
N LEU A 65 0.33 -9.06 7.86
CA LEU A 65 -0.61 -8.56 8.86
C LEU A 65 -1.61 -9.64 9.34
N GLN A 66 -1.91 -10.66 8.52
CA GLN A 66 -2.69 -11.82 8.98
C GLN A 66 -1.88 -12.65 9.99
N THR A 67 -0.57 -12.80 9.78
CA THR A 67 0.33 -13.42 10.75
C THR A 67 0.38 -12.60 12.05
N VAL A 68 0.52 -11.28 11.95
CA VAL A 68 0.45 -10.35 13.10
C VAL A 68 -0.87 -10.50 13.87
N ALA A 69 -2.00 -10.70 13.18
CA ALA A 69 -3.29 -10.93 13.82
C ALA A 69 -3.34 -12.20 14.67
N ASN A 70 -2.56 -13.22 14.29
CA ASN A 70 -2.52 -14.50 14.99
C ASN A 70 -1.47 -14.53 16.11
N GLU A 71 -0.36 -13.81 15.94
CA GLU A 71 0.80 -13.91 16.82
C GLU A 71 0.93 -12.75 17.80
N CYS A 72 0.30 -11.61 17.51
CA CYS A 72 0.41 -10.40 18.31
C CYS A 72 -0.90 -10.03 19.02
N ASN A 73 -0.77 -9.29 20.11
CA ASN A 73 -1.91 -8.78 20.87
C ASN A 73 -2.26 -7.36 20.40
N ASP A 74 -3.45 -7.20 19.85
CA ASP A 74 -4.06 -5.90 19.56
C ASP A 74 -4.95 -5.48 20.73
N THR A 75 -4.65 -4.30 21.31
CA THR A 75 -5.39 -3.73 22.45
C THR A 75 -6.90 -3.58 22.23
N GLN A 76 -7.36 -3.57 20.98
CA GLN A 76 -8.77 -3.46 20.59
C GLN A 76 -9.26 -4.72 19.84
N ASN A 77 -8.78 -5.91 20.22
CA ASN A 77 -9.25 -7.19 19.70
C ASN A 77 -9.18 -7.30 18.16
N GLY A 78 -8.04 -6.91 17.59
CA GLY A 78 -7.75 -7.00 16.15
C GLY A 78 -8.24 -5.80 15.33
N THR A 79 -8.91 -4.81 15.94
CA THR A 79 -9.46 -3.65 15.21
C THR A 79 -8.40 -2.88 14.43
N PHE A 80 -7.23 -2.61 15.01
CA PHE A 80 -6.20 -1.82 14.33
C PHE A 80 -5.50 -2.61 13.25
N ILE A 81 -5.30 -3.91 13.46
CA ILE A 81 -4.76 -4.81 12.42
C ILE A 81 -5.72 -4.85 11.23
N HIS A 82 -7.03 -4.97 11.49
CA HIS A 82 -8.04 -4.97 10.43
C HIS A 82 -8.05 -3.66 9.63
N LEU A 83 -8.01 -2.50 10.30
CA LEU A 83 -7.93 -1.19 9.63
C LEU A 83 -6.68 -1.04 8.76
N ALA A 84 -5.56 -1.61 9.19
CA ALA A 84 -4.32 -1.64 8.41
C ALA A 84 -4.43 -2.56 7.19
N GLN A 85 -5.08 -3.71 7.32
CA GLN A 85 -5.35 -4.63 6.21
C GLN A 85 -6.29 -3.99 5.18
N GLU A 86 -7.41 -3.41 5.59
CA GLU A 86 -8.34 -2.71 4.69
C GLU A 86 -7.64 -1.62 3.89
N TYR A 87 -6.81 -0.83 4.58
CA TYR A 87 -6.00 0.20 3.94
C TYR A 87 -5.04 -0.39 2.87
N LEU A 88 -4.30 -1.46 3.19
CA LEU A 88 -3.40 -2.08 2.22
C LEU A 88 -4.16 -2.68 1.03
N THR A 89 -5.30 -3.34 1.27
CA THR A 89 -6.17 -3.89 0.22
C THR A 89 -6.61 -2.79 -0.74
N GLU A 90 -7.06 -1.65 -0.24
CA GLU A 90 -7.48 -0.53 -1.10
C GLU A 90 -6.31 0.03 -1.92
N VAL A 91 -5.12 0.16 -1.32
CA VAL A 91 -3.91 0.61 -2.03
C VAL A 91 -3.51 -0.38 -3.13
N ILE A 92 -3.55 -1.69 -2.84
CA ILE A 92 -3.24 -2.76 -3.80
C ILE A 92 -4.23 -2.72 -4.97
N GLU A 93 -5.54 -2.67 -4.70
CA GLU A 93 -6.55 -2.60 -5.74
C GLU A 93 -6.37 -1.37 -6.64
N ASN A 94 -6.05 -0.22 -6.06
CA ASN A 94 -5.80 1.01 -6.83
C ASN A 94 -4.57 0.88 -7.72
N LEU A 95 -3.51 0.20 -7.25
CA LEU A 95 -2.32 -0.10 -8.04
C LEU A 95 -2.62 -1.05 -9.19
N GLU A 96 -3.36 -2.11 -8.92
CA GLU A 96 -3.76 -3.08 -9.95
C GLU A 96 -4.60 -2.40 -11.03
N LYS A 97 -5.60 -1.60 -10.64
CA LYS A 97 -6.45 -0.84 -11.58
C LYS A 97 -5.60 0.09 -12.47
N LYS A 98 -4.62 0.80 -11.89
CA LYS A 98 -3.72 1.68 -12.66
C LYS A 98 -2.83 0.91 -13.63
N ASN A 99 -2.35 -0.26 -13.23
CA ASN A 99 -1.49 -1.11 -14.05
C ASN A 99 -2.27 -1.97 -15.06
N GLY A 100 -3.58 -1.74 -15.24
CA GLY A 100 -4.41 -2.48 -16.19
C GLY A 100 -4.74 -3.90 -15.74
N ASN A 101 -4.82 -4.13 -14.42
CA ASN A 101 -5.04 -5.42 -13.77
C ASN A 101 -3.96 -6.47 -14.11
N VAL A 102 -2.76 -6.02 -14.49
CA VAL A 102 -1.62 -6.91 -14.69
C VAL A 102 -1.14 -7.37 -13.31
N SER A 103 -1.52 -8.59 -12.93
CA SER A 103 -1.02 -9.24 -11.73
C SER A 103 0.45 -9.58 -11.95
N ILE A 104 1.35 -8.92 -11.22
CA ILE A 104 2.80 -9.16 -11.32
C ILE A 104 3.13 -10.39 -10.47
N THR A 105 2.85 -11.57 -11.01
CA THR A 105 3.22 -12.86 -10.42
C THR A 105 4.63 -13.27 -10.85
N SER A 106 5.62 -12.42 -10.59
CA SER A 106 7.01 -12.86 -10.71
C SER A 106 7.41 -13.65 -9.47
N THR A 107 7.91 -14.87 -9.66
CA THR A 107 8.47 -15.70 -8.58
C THR A 107 9.66 -15.01 -7.88
N GLU A 108 10.29 -14.04 -8.54
CA GLU A 108 11.35 -13.20 -7.96
C GLU A 108 10.82 -12.30 -6.83
N CYS A 109 9.54 -11.90 -6.88
CA CYS A 109 8.89 -11.05 -5.89
C CYS A 109 8.09 -11.84 -4.85
N ALA A 110 8.34 -13.14 -4.67
CA ALA A 110 7.65 -13.95 -3.67
C ALA A 110 7.94 -13.43 -2.24
N CYS A 111 6.93 -13.45 -1.39
CA CYS A 111 7.01 -12.92 -0.02
C CYS A 111 8.14 -13.59 0.77
N GLU A 112 8.26 -14.91 0.59
CA GLU A 112 9.22 -15.78 1.26
C GLU A 112 10.67 -15.57 0.79
N ASN A 113 10.91 -14.79 -0.27
CA ASN A 113 12.26 -14.41 -0.70
C ASN A 113 12.83 -13.24 0.13
N TRP A 114 11.98 -12.50 0.85
CA TRP A 114 12.45 -11.43 1.73
C TRP A 114 12.85 -11.98 3.10
N THR A 115 13.72 -11.25 3.78
CA THR A 115 14.14 -11.62 5.14
C THR A 115 13.04 -11.38 6.15
N GLU A 116 12.85 -12.30 7.08
CA GLU A 116 12.00 -12.07 8.23
C GLU A 116 12.66 -11.08 9.20
N ASN A 117 11.89 -10.13 9.73
CA ASN A 117 12.38 -9.14 10.70
C ASN A 117 11.36 -8.92 11.83
N PRO A 118 11.81 -8.40 12.99
CA PRO A 118 10.91 -8.04 14.10
C PRO A 118 9.86 -7.01 13.68
N PHE A 119 8.75 -6.98 14.42
CA PHE A 119 7.57 -6.17 14.13
C PHE A 119 7.86 -4.69 13.79
N ASP A 120 8.68 -4.00 14.60
CA ASP A 120 8.97 -2.58 14.36
C ASP A 120 9.72 -2.33 13.05
N VAL A 121 10.60 -3.28 12.67
CA VAL A 121 11.35 -3.22 11.41
C VAL A 121 10.42 -3.54 10.24
N PHE A 122 9.55 -4.53 10.39
CA PHE A 122 8.49 -4.83 9.44
C PHE A 122 7.65 -3.59 9.13
N LEU A 123 7.14 -2.89 10.16
CA LEU A 123 6.33 -1.69 9.98
C LEU A 123 7.10 -0.56 9.28
N ASN A 124 8.37 -0.32 9.65
CA ASN A 124 9.21 0.69 8.99
C ASN A 124 9.34 0.42 7.48
N LYS A 125 9.47 -0.85 7.11
CA LYS A 125 9.65 -1.27 5.72
C LYS A 125 8.34 -1.25 4.95
N ALA A 126 7.22 -1.66 5.56
CA ALA A 126 5.89 -1.50 4.98
C ALA A 126 5.59 -0.02 4.67
N GLU A 127 5.85 0.89 5.62
CA GLU A 127 5.73 2.34 5.40
C GLU A 127 6.64 2.84 4.26
N SER A 128 7.87 2.32 4.16
CA SER A 128 8.78 2.67 3.07
C SER A 128 8.29 2.19 1.70
N VAL A 129 7.67 1.01 1.61
CA VAL A 129 7.05 0.53 0.36
C VAL A 129 5.89 1.43 -0.04
N LEU A 130 5.03 1.82 0.92
CA LEU A 130 3.93 2.75 0.67
C LEU A 130 4.42 4.11 0.15
N GLN A 131 5.52 4.62 0.70
CA GLN A 131 6.15 5.85 0.20
C GLN A 131 6.65 5.73 -1.24
N GLN A 132 7.26 4.59 -1.61
CA GLN A 132 7.69 4.34 -2.99
C GLN A 132 6.50 4.28 -3.94
N VAL A 133 5.41 3.65 -3.51
CA VAL A 133 4.15 3.61 -4.23
C VAL A 133 3.61 5.02 -4.45
N TYR A 134 3.56 5.86 -3.41
CA TYR A 134 3.11 7.24 -3.53
C TYR A 134 4.00 8.08 -4.45
N ALA A 135 5.32 7.89 -4.39
CA ALA A 135 6.25 8.54 -5.31
C ALA A 135 5.98 8.14 -6.77
N ALA A 136 5.76 6.85 -7.04
CA ALA A 136 5.41 6.34 -8.37
C ALA A 136 4.03 6.84 -8.87
N TYR A 137 3.12 7.21 -7.96
CA TYR A 137 1.88 7.89 -8.32
C TYR A 137 2.10 9.36 -8.69
N SER A 138 2.89 10.10 -7.92
CA SER A 138 3.11 11.54 -8.14
C SER A 138 3.92 11.87 -9.39
N THR A 139 4.74 10.97 -9.90
CA THR A 139 5.57 11.18 -11.11
C THR A 139 4.85 10.85 -12.42
N SER A 140 3.64 10.28 -12.34
CA SER A 140 2.84 9.85 -13.50
C SER A 140 1.65 10.77 -13.82
N ALA A 141 1.57 11.92 -13.14
CA ALA A 141 0.54 12.95 -13.32
C ALA A 141 1.08 14.13 -14.16
#